data_AF-A0A353E700-F1
#
_entry.id   AF-A0A353E700-F1
#
_cell.length_a   1.000
_cell.length_b   1.000
_cell.length_c   1.000
_cell.angle_alpha   90.00
_cell.angle_beta   90.00
_cell.angle_gamma   90.00
#
_symmetry.space_group_name_H-M   'P 1'
#
loop_
_entity.id
_entity.type
_entity.pdbx_description
1 polymer ?
#
loop_
_entity_poly.entity_id
_entity_poly.type
_entity_poly.pdbx_seq_one_letter_code
_entity_poly.pdbx_strand_id
1 'polypeptide(L)'
;MTKKMKIILGVVVAAGLVAGAISYKNASHASSPETEEVEEAEKLNPVGPAFNADSAMVYCAAQCDFGPRTMNSEAHDKCGEWIVKKFKQFGCEVETQKADLKGYDGTVLKNTNII
;
A
#
# COMPACT_ATOMS: atom_id res chain seq x y z
N MET A 1 33.43 33.60 -35.61
CA MET A 1 34.04 32.85 -34.47
C MET A 1 35.31 32.17 -34.93
N THR A 2 36.48 32.58 -34.42
CA THR A 2 37.78 32.02 -34.83
C THR A 2 37.89 30.55 -34.37
N LYS A 3 38.67 29.73 -35.09
CA LYS A 3 38.78 28.28 -34.86
C LYS A 3 39.12 27.92 -33.41
N LYS A 4 39.92 28.77 -32.75
CA LYS A 4 40.27 28.69 -31.32
C LYS A 4 39.04 28.89 -30.40
N MET A 5 38.16 29.81 -30.74
CA MET A 5 36.95 30.12 -29.96
C MET A 5 35.90 29.00 -30.06
N LYS A 6 35.87 28.24 -31.17
CA LYS A 6 35.05 27.01 -31.29
C LYS A 6 35.56 25.86 -30.42
N ILE A 7 36.87 25.71 -30.30
CA ILE A 7 37.49 24.66 -29.45
C ILE A 7 37.25 24.98 -27.97
N ILE A 8 37.43 26.24 -27.55
CA ILE A 8 37.18 26.65 -26.16
C ILE A 8 35.70 26.44 -25.79
N LEU A 9 34.77 26.83 -26.67
CA LEU A 9 33.34 26.62 -26.43
C LEU A 9 32.97 25.13 -26.33
N GLY A 10 33.58 24.28 -27.17
CA GLY A 10 33.39 22.82 -27.10
C GLY A 10 33.89 22.21 -25.79
N VAL A 11 35.04 22.66 -25.29
CA VAL A 11 35.60 22.17 -24.01
C VAL A 11 34.75 22.64 -22.82
N VAL A 12 34.23 23.88 -22.85
CA VAL A 12 33.35 24.41 -21.79
C VAL A 12 32.00 23.68 -21.75
N VAL A 13 31.42 23.36 -22.90
CA VAL A 13 30.19 22.56 -22.96
C VAL A 13 30.42 21.13 -22.47
N ALA A 14 31.54 20.50 -22.84
CA ALA A 14 31.89 19.16 -22.34
C ALA A 14 32.11 19.15 -20.82
N ALA A 15 32.79 20.15 -20.27
CA ALA A 15 33.00 20.27 -18.82
C ALA A 15 31.68 20.52 -18.07
N GLY A 16 30.77 21.32 -18.64
CA GLY A 16 29.44 21.55 -18.08
C GLY A 16 28.57 20.28 -18.04
N LEU A 17 28.63 19.44 -19.09
CA LEU A 17 27.91 18.17 -19.14
C LEU A 17 28.44 17.15 -18.14
N VAL A 18 29.77 17.11 -17.92
CA VAL A 18 30.38 16.23 -16.91
C VAL A 18 30.02 16.71 -15.49
N ALA A 19 30.07 18.02 -15.22
CA ALA A 19 29.66 18.56 -13.92
C ALA A 19 28.18 18.29 -13.62
N GLY A 20 27.29 18.47 -14.60
CA GLY A 20 25.86 18.15 -14.47
C GLY A 20 25.58 16.68 -14.18
N ALA A 21 26.34 15.76 -14.79
CA ALA A 21 26.20 14.31 -14.53
C ALA A 21 26.66 13.89 -13.13
N ILE A 22 27.71 14.54 -12.59
CA ILE A 22 28.18 14.30 -11.22
C ILE A 22 27.17 14.85 -10.21
N SER A 23 26.62 16.04 -10.43
CA SER A 23 25.59 16.62 -9.56
C SER A 23 24.27 15.81 -9.56
N TYR A 24 23.86 15.26 -10.70
CA TYR A 24 22.66 14.40 -10.77
C TYR A 24 22.84 13.08 -10.02
N LYS A 25 24.02 12.45 -10.09
CA LYS A 25 24.32 11.23 -9.33
C LYS A 25 24.38 11.45 -7.81
N ASN A 26 24.75 12.66 -7.36
CA ASN A 26 24.84 12.97 -5.93
C ASN A 26 23.47 13.37 -5.34
N ALA A 27 22.54 13.84 -6.15
CA ALA A 27 21.17 14.17 -5.74
C ALA A 27 20.23 12.95 -5.70
N SER A 28 20.57 11.85 -6.38
CA SER A 28 19.86 10.57 -6.27
C SER A 28 20.25 9.73 -5.04
N HIS A 29 21.13 10.26 -4.17
CA HIS A 29 21.58 9.63 -2.94
C HIS A 29 21.16 10.42 -1.69
N ALA A 30 20.09 11.21 -1.79
CA ALA A 30 19.35 11.65 -0.61
C ALA A 30 18.55 10.46 -0.07
N SER A 31 19.22 9.61 0.70
CA SER A 31 18.58 8.60 1.53
C SER A 31 17.64 9.31 2.51
N SER A 32 16.35 9.26 2.20
CA SER A 32 15.26 9.46 3.16
C SER A 32 15.43 8.45 4.28
N PRO A 33 15.25 8.83 5.58
CA PRO A 33 15.21 7.85 6.65
C PRO A 33 13.84 7.18 6.59
N GLU A 34 13.71 6.18 5.73
CA GLU A 34 12.54 5.32 5.69
C GLU A 34 13.01 3.87 5.72
N THR A 35 12.39 3.14 6.66
CA THR A 35 12.22 1.68 6.71
C THR A 35 13.43 0.81 7.07
N GLU A 36 13.91 0.96 8.31
CA GLU A 36 14.60 -0.12 9.05
C GLU A 36 13.62 -1.13 9.71
N GLU A 37 12.30 -1.03 9.51
CA GLU A 37 11.30 -1.91 10.15
C GLU A 37 10.89 -3.16 9.33
N VAL A 38 11.59 -3.53 8.25
CA VAL A 38 11.19 -4.68 7.40
C VAL A 38 12.13 -5.90 7.53
N GLU A 39 13.22 -5.82 8.30
CA GLU A 39 14.16 -6.96 8.46
C GLU A 39 13.87 -7.89 9.66
N GLU A 40 12.91 -7.58 10.53
CA GLU A 40 12.54 -8.45 11.67
C GLU A 40 11.29 -9.30 11.41
N ALA A 41 11.10 -9.75 10.16
CA ALA A 41 10.12 -10.78 9.81
C ALA A 41 10.78 -12.12 9.45
N GLU A 42 12.06 -12.30 9.79
CA GLU A 42 12.76 -13.57 9.59
C GLU A 42 12.40 -14.62 10.65
N LYS A 43 11.78 -15.71 10.16
CA LYS A 43 11.56 -17.03 10.80
C LYS A 43 10.48 -17.15 11.87
N LEU A 44 9.26 -16.75 11.52
CA LEU A 44 8.14 -17.58 11.94
C LEU A 44 8.16 -18.84 11.07
N ASN A 45 8.39 -20.01 11.67
CA ASN A 45 8.08 -21.31 11.04
C ASN A 45 6.67 -21.71 11.52
N PRO A 46 5.59 -21.13 10.96
CA PRO A 46 4.24 -21.47 11.39
C PRO A 46 4.01 -22.96 11.14
N VAL A 47 3.63 -23.69 12.18
CA VAL A 47 3.18 -25.07 12.07
C VAL A 47 1.72 -25.02 11.62
N GLY A 48 1.45 -25.37 10.37
CA GLY A 48 0.11 -25.32 9.80
C GLY A 48 0.11 -25.40 8.27
N PRO A 49 -1.07 -25.29 7.63
CA PRO A 49 -1.17 -25.17 6.18
C PRO A 49 -0.32 -23.99 5.67
N ALA A 50 0.31 -24.17 4.51
CA ALA A 50 1.05 -23.09 3.88
C ALA A 50 0.10 -21.94 3.50
N PHE A 51 0.47 -20.72 3.83
CA PHE A 51 -0.23 -19.53 3.35
C PHE A 51 -0.13 -19.44 1.83
N ASN A 52 -1.24 -19.11 1.17
CA ASN A 52 -1.30 -18.91 -0.27
C ASN A 52 -1.52 -17.41 -0.56
N ALA A 53 -0.47 -16.74 -1.06
CA ALA A 53 -0.49 -15.31 -1.34
C ALA A 53 -1.45 -14.93 -2.48
N ASP A 54 -1.57 -15.77 -3.52
CA ASP A 54 -2.46 -15.50 -4.64
C ASP A 54 -3.93 -15.51 -4.19
N SER A 55 -4.31 -16.51 -3.38
CA SER A 55 -5.65 -16.58 -2.78
C SER A 55 -5.93 -15.37 -1.89
N ALA A 56 -4.96 -14.96 -1.08
CA ALA A 56 -5.11 -13.79 -0.21
C ALA A 56 -5.31 -12.50 -1.02
N MET A 57 -4.54 -12.32 -2.10
CA MET A 57 -4.67 -11.19 -3.00
C MET A 57 -6.06 -11.15 -3.66
N VAL A 58 -6.60 -12.31 -4.06
CA VAL A 58 -7.97 -12.40 -4.61
C VAL A 58 -9.02 -11.97 -3.57
N TYR A 59 -8.86 -12.31 -2.29
CA TYR A 59 -9.79 -11.86 -1.25
C TYR A 59 -9.72 -10.35 -0.98
N CYS A 60 -8.54 -9.75 -1.06
CA CYS A 60 -8.37 -8.30 -1.01
C CYS A 60 -9.05 -7.62 -2.20
N ALA A 61 -8.84 -8.14 -3.42
CA ALA A 61 -9.47 -7.62 -4.63
C ALA A 61 -10.99 -7.67 -4.54
N ALA A 62 -11.56 -8.81 -4.12
CA ALA A 62 -13.00 -8.97 -3.94
C ALA A 62 -13.60 -7.95 -2.95
N GLN A 63 -12.88 -7.57 -1.88
CA GLN A 63 -13.32 -6.52 -0.95
C GLN A 63 -13.26 -5.13 -1.58
N CYS A 64 -12.25 -4.86 -2.41
CA CYS A 64 -12.13 -3.59 -3.14
C CYS A 64 -13.21 -3.43 -4.21
N ASP A 65 -13.67 -4.52 -4.82
CA ASP A 65 -14.70 -4.49 -5.87
C ASP A 65 -16.08 -4.01 -5.37
N PHE A 66 -16.34 -4.05 -4.06
CA PHE A 66 -17.54 -3.43 -3.48
C PHE A 66 -17.48 -1.89 -3.48
N GLY A 67 -16.31 -1.29 -3.69
CA GLY A 67 -16.05 0.14 -3.53
C GLY A 67 -15.60 0.52 -2.11
N PRO A 68 -15.50 1.82 -1.79
CA PRO A 68 -15.12 2.29 -0.46
C PRO A 68 -16.09 1.80 0.63
N ARG A 69 -15.60 1.07 1.63
CA ARG A 69 -16.39 0.51 2.74
C ARG A 69 -16.52 1.53 3.88
N THR A 70 -16.88 2.76 3.54
CA THR A 70 -17.10 3.80 4.56
C THR A 70 -18.31 3.43 5.41
N MET A 71 -18.29 3.77 6.70
CA MET A 71 -19.40 3.50 7.60
C MET A 71 -20.73 3.99 7.03
N ASN A 72 -21.79 3.21 7.26
CA ASN A 72 -23.16 3.47 6.81
C ASN A 72 -23.38 3.43 5.28
N SER A 73 -22.41 2.95 4.49
CA SER A 73 -22.56 2.78 3.05
C SER A 73 -23.09 1.39 2.68
N GLU A 74 -23.75 1.28 1.53
CA GLU A 74 -24.17 -0.02 0.96
C GLU A 74 -22.96 -0.93 0.67
N ALA A 75 -21.82 -0.35 0.28
CA ALA A 75 -20.58 -1.08 0.03
C ALA A 75 -20.04 -1.75 1.31
N HIS A 76 -20.12 -1.06 2.45
CA HIS A 76 -19.76 -1.61 3.75
C HIS A 76 -20.63 -2.82 4.11
N ASP A 77 -21.95 -2.68 3.96
CA ASP A 77 -22.90 -3.74 4.33
C ASP A 77 -22.74 -4.99 3.43
N LYS A 78 -22.65 -4.79 2.11
CA LYS A 78 -22.44 -5.89 1.15
C LYS A 78 -21.09 -6.60 1.35
N CYS A 79 -20.03 -5.84 1.62
CA CYS A 79 -18.73 -6.42 1.92
C CYS A 79 -18.79 -7.24 3.22
N GLY A 80 -19.46 -6.73 4.27
CA GLY A 80 -19.67 -7.46 5.53
C GLY A 80 -20.41 -8.79 5.33
N GLU A 81 -21.50 -8.78 4.57
CA GLU A 81 -22.25 -10.00 4.22
C GLU A 81 -21.39 -11.02 3.45
N TRP A 82 -20.57 -10.53 2.52
CA TRP A 82 -19.64 -11.38 1.77
C TRP A 82 -18.59 -12.03 2.68
N ILE A 83 -18.01 -11.28 3.63
CA ILE A 83 -17.03 -11.80 4.61
C ILE A 83 -17.68 -12.87 5.48
N VAL A 84 -18.88 -12.62 6.03
CA VAL A 84 -19.64 -13.61 6.81
C VAL A 84 -19.85 -14.89 6.01
N LYS A 85 -20.25 -14.78 4.74
CA LYS A 85 -20.43 -15.93 3.86
C LYS A 85 -19.11 -16.67 3.62
N LYS A 86 -17.99 -15.96 3.48
CA LYS A 86 -16.67 -16.58 3.28
C LYS A 86 -16.20 -17.38 4.49
N PHE A 87 -16.32 -16.83 5.70
CA PHE A 87 -15.97 -17.58 6.91
C PHE A 87 -16.86 -18.80 7.09
N LYS A 88 -18.18 -18.69 6.84
CA LYS A 88 -19.07 -19.86 6.84
C LYS A 88 -18.68 -20.92 5.79
N GLN A 89 -18.25 -20.49 4.59
CA GLN A 89 -17.75 -21.39 3.55
C GLN A 89 -16.48 -22.14 3.97
N PHE A 90 -15.65 -21.53 4.81
CA PHE A 90 -14.46 -22.17 5.39
C PHE A 90 -14.76 -23.05 6.60
N GLY A 91 -16.04 -23.17 6.99
CA GLY A 91 -16.47 -24.01 8.10
C GLY A 91 -16.42 -23.33 9.47
N CYS A 92 -16.23 -22.00 9.53
CA CYS A 92 -16.32 -21.25 10.77
C CYS A 92 -17.78 -21.16 11.25
N GLU A 93 -17.99 -21.29 12.55
CA GLU A 93 -19.16 -20.69 13.20
C GLU A 93 -18.93 -19.18 13.21
N VAL A 94 -19.91 -18.40 12.75
CA VAL A 94 -19.75 -16.95 12.57
C VAL A 94 -20.84 -16.21 13.33
N GLU A 95 -20.43 -15.31 14.20
CA GLU A 95 -21.29 -14.39 14.94
C GLU A 95 -21.13 -12.97 14.40
N THR A 96 -22.25 -12.24 14.31
CA THR A 96 -22.22 -10.81 14.00
C THR A 96 -22.73 -10.00 15.19
N GLN A 97 -21.92 -9.05 15.65
CA GLN A 97 -22.28 -8.15 16.73
C GLN A 97 -22.57 -6.76 16.16
N LYS A 98 -23.85 -6.39 16.12
CA LYS A 98 -24.32 -5.09 15.63
C LYS A 98 -24.39 -4.07 16.77
N ALA A 99 -23.90 -2.86 16.52
CA ALA A 99 -23.93 -1.76 17.49
C ALA A 99 -24.07 -0.40 16.81
N ASP A 100 -24.75 0.53 17.48
CA ASP A 100 -24.77 1.94 17.12
C ASP A 100 -23.67 2.65 17.91
N LEU A 101 -22.63 3.13 17.23
CA LEU A 101 -21.49 3.82 17.84
C LEU A 101 -21.54 5.31 17.52
N LYS A 102 -21.08 6.17 18.43
CA LYS A 102 -20.99 7.61 18.18
C LYS A 102 -19.60 7.94 17.60
N GLY A 103 -19.57 8.44 16.38
CA GLY A 103 -18.36 8.99 15.74
C GLY A 103 -17.89 10.28 16.41
N TYR A 104 -16.65 10.68 16.13
CA TYR A 104 -16.04 11.88 16.71
C TYR A 104 -16.80 13.17 16.34
N ASP A 105 -17.44 13.17 15.17
CA ASP A 105 -18.25 14.26 14.60
C ASP A 105 -19.72 14.20 15.07
N GLY A 106 -20.08 13.21 15.88
CA GLY A 106 -21.45 12.96 16.33
C GLY A 106 -22.27 12.09 15.39
N THR A 107 -21.74 11.67 14.24
CA THR A 107 -22.40 10.72 13.34
C THR A 107 -22.64 9.38 14.05
N VAL A 108 -23.85 8.82 13.93
CA VAL A 108 -24.11 7.45 14.41
C VAL A 108 -23.59 6.46 13.36
N LEU A 109 -22.63 5.63 13.77
CA LEU A 109 -22.00 4.60 12.95
C LEU A 109 -22.71 3.26 13.21
N LYS A 110 -23.32 2.69 12.17
CA LYS A 110 -23.96 1.37 12.18
C LYS A 110 -22.88 0.28 12.06
N ASN A 111 -22.24 0.00 13.19
CA ASN A 111 -21.12 -0.93 13.27
C ASN A 111 -21.58 -2.39 13.27
N THR A 112 -20.80 -3.25 12.61
CA THR A 112 -20.96 -4.70 12.69
C THR A 112 -19.58 -5.33 12.87
N ASN A 113 -19.32 -5.88 14.05
CA ASN A 113 -18.16 -6.77 14.22
C ASN A 113 -18.53 -8.16 13.69
N ILE A 114 -17.57 -8.85 13.08
CA ILE A 114 -17.71 -10.21 12.56
C ILE A 114 -16.67 -11.06 13.29
N ILE A 115 -17.13 -12.11 13.99
CA ILE A 115 -16.32 -13.03 14.78
C ILE A 115 -16.46 -14.44 14.22
#